data_AF-A0A961PLP6-F1
#
_entry.id   AF-A0A961PLP6-F1
#
_cell.length_a   1.000
_cell.length_b   1.000
_cell.length_c   1.000
_cell.angle_alpha   90.00
_cell.angle_beta   90.00
_cell.angle_gamma   90.00
#
_symmetry.space_group_name_H-M   'P 1'
#
loop_
_entity.id
_entity.type
_entity.pdbx_description
1 polymer ?
#
loop_
_entity_poly.entity_id
_entity_poly.type
_entity_poly.pdbx_seq_one_letter_code
_entity_poly.pdbx_strand_id
1 'polypeptide(L)'
;MLSITDLSYSVEGRPLIAGASARIPSGHKVGLVGRNGSGKTTLFRLIRGELTPEGGAISLPSRARIGGVAQEVPSSATSLLDTVMEADTERAALMAEAATATDPHRIAEVQARLADIDAWSA
;
A
#
# COMPACT_ATOMS: atom_id res chain seq x y z
N MET A 1 -8.69 -5.06 -14.32
CA MET A 1 -9.60 -3.90 -14.49
C MET A 1 -10.33 -3.65 -13.18
N LEU A 2 -10.28 -2.43 -12.68
CA LEU A 2 -11.14 -1.97 -11.59
C LEU A 2 -12.51 -1.60 -12.17
N SER A 3 -13.60 -2.08 -11.57
CA SER A 3 -14.97 -1.74 -11.94
C SER A 3 -15.73 -1.20 -10.73
N ILE A 4 -16.43 -0.09 -10.91
CA ILE A 4 -17.31 0.55 -9.95
C ILE A 4 -18.69 0.59 -10.60
N THR A 5 -19.71 0.13 -9.88
CA THR A 5 -21.07 0.02 -10.41
C THR A 5 -22.05 0.55 -9.39
N ASP A 6 -22.76 1.62 -9.77
CA ASP A 6 -23.82 2.31 -9.02
C ASP A 6 -23.46 2.60 -7.55
N LEU A 7 -22.18 2.95 -7.34
CA LEU A 7 -21.61 3.16 -6.02
C LEU A 7 -22.30 4.32 -5.31
N SER A 8 -22.77 4.06 -4.10
CA SER A 8 -23.38 5.07 -3.24
C SER A 8 -22.79 5.01 -1.83
N TYR A 9 -22.51 6.18 -1.27
CA TYR A 9 -21.96 6.31 0.08
C TYR A 9 -22.19 7.70 0.66
N SER A 10 -22.58 7.73 1.93
CA SER A 10 -22.86 8.94 2.69
C SER A 10 -21.95 9.06 3.91
N VAL A 11 -21.66 10.29 4.34
CA VAL A 11 -20.96 10.56 5.61
C VAL A 11 -21.90 11.41 6.45
N GLU A 12 -22.26 10.91 7.63
CA GLU A 12 -23.17 11.59 8.56
C GLU A 12 -24.48 12.04 7.89
N GLY A 13 -25.04 11.17 7.04
CA GLY A 13 -26.27 11.46 6.28
C GLY A 13 -26.10 12.39 5.08
N ARG A 14 -24.91 12.94 4.83
CA ARG A 14 -24.61 13.73 3.63
C ARG A 14 -24.12 12.80 2.50
N PRO A 15 -24.80 12.75 1.34
CA PRO A 15 -24.34 11.95 0.22
C PRO A 15 -23.04 12.52 -0.34
N LEU A 16 -21.99 11.70 -0.40
CA LEU A 16 -20.72 12.05 -1.04
C LEU A 16 -20.60 11.42 -2.43
N ILE A 17 -21.13 10.21 -2.60
CA ILE A 17 -21.16 9.47 -3.86
C ILE A 17 -22.59 8.97 -4.05
N ALA A 18 -23.19 9.24 -5.21
CA ALA A 18 -24.57 8.87 -5.51
C ALA A 18 -24.63 8.20 -6.89
N GLY A 19 -24.83 6.87 -6.91
CA GLY A 19 -24.98 6.09 -8.15
C GLY A 19 -23.80 6.20 -9.12
N ALA A 20 -22.57 6.31 -8.63
CA ALA A 20 -21.40 6.52 -9.49
C ALA A 20 -20.91 5.20 -10.11
N SER A 21 -20.67 5.22 -11.42
CA SER A 21 -20.15 4.07 -12.17
C SER A 21 -18.88 4.46 -12.94
N ALA A 22 -17.87 3.60 -12.91
CA ALA A 22 -16.60 3.81 -13.61
C ALA A 22 -15.89 2.49 -13.90
N ARG A 23 -15.11 2.45 -14.98
CA ARG A 23 -14.22 1.31 -15.30
C ARG A 23 -12.84 1.81 -15.62
N ILE A 24 -11.83 1.22 -14.95
CA ILE A 24 -10.42 1.53 -15.18
C ILE A 24 -9.73 0.27 -15.71
N PRO A 25 -9.41 0.23 -17.01
CA PRO A 25 -8.67 -0.89 -17.59
C PRO A 25 -7.27 -1.02 -16.99
N SER A 26 -6.70 -2.23 -17.08
CA SER A 26 -5.34 -2.47 -16.61
C SER A 26 -4.33 -1.61 -17.37
N GLY A 27 -3.26 -1.18 -16.70
CA GLY A 27 -2.19 -0.35 -17.29
C GLY A 27 -2.53 1.13 -17.47
N HIS A 28 -3.77 1.56 -17.21
CA HIS A 28 -4.15 2.96 -17.34
C HIS A 28 -3.74 3.78 -16.12
N LYS A 29 -3.33 5.03 -16.38
CA LYS A 29 -3.09 6.06 -15.37
C LYS A 29 -4.27 7.01 -15.38
N VAL A 30 -5.01 7.09 -14.27
CA VAL A 30 -6.23 7.90 -14.15
C VAL A 30 -6.08 8.87 -13.00
N GLY A 31 -6.49 10.13 -13.22
CA GLY A 31 -6.56 11.15 -12.18
C GLY A 31 -8.00 11.35 -11.68
N LEU A 32 -8.17 11.45 -10.36
CA LEU A 32 -9.44 11.83 -9.74
C LEU A 32 -9.33 13.28 -9.23
N VAL A 33 -10.16 14.17 -9.77
CA VAL A 33 -10.19 15.59 -9.40
C VAL A 33 -11.55 15.96 -8.80
N GLY A 34 -11.53 16.98 -7.94
CA GLY A 34 -12.73 17.46 -7.26
C GLY A 34 -12.37 18.39 -6.10
N ARG A 35 -13.34 19.15 -5.61
CA ARG A 35 -13.15 20.07 -4.47
C ARG A 35 -12.79 19.33 -3.18
N ASN A 36 -12.24 20.03 -2.20
CA ASN A 36 -12.07 19.46 -0.86
C ASN A 36 -13.44 19.08 -0.29
N GLY A 37 -13.50 17.90 0.36
CA GLY A 37 -14.76 17.35 0.85
C GLY A 37 -15.65 16.67 -0.20
N SER A 38 -15.25 16.60 -1.49
CA SER A 38 -16.05 15.93 -2.54
C SER A 38 -16.01 14.40 -2.51
N GLY A 39 -15.48 13.78 -1.45
CA GLY A 39 -15.41 12.34 -1.32
C GLY A 39 -14.23 11.63 -2.01
N LYS A 40 -13.18 12.35 -2.44
CA LYS A 40 -12.00 11.72 -3.07
C LYS A 40 -11.31 10.69 -2.16
N THR A 41 -10.96 11.10 -0.95
CA THR A 41 -10.36 10.21 0.05
C THR A 41 -11.32 9.07 0.40
N THR A 42 -12.61 9.36 0.52
CA THR A 42 -13.66 8.35 0.76
C THR A 42 -13.72 7.30 -0.35
N LEU A 43 -13.65 7.71 -1.62
CA LEU A 43 -13.61 6.79 -2.75
C LEU A 43 -12.38 5.87 -2.70
N PHE A 44 -11.20 6.39 -2.33
CA PHE A 44 -10.02 5.54 -2.16
C PHE A 44 -10.17 4.55 -1.01
N ARG A 45 -10.75 4.95 0.11
CA ARG A 45 -11.04 4.03 1.23
C ARG A 45 -12.02 2.94 0.82
N LEU A 46 -13.06 3.27 0.05
CA LEU A 46 -14.01 2.30 -0.52
C LEU A 46 -13.31 1.33 -1.48
N ILE A 47 -12.45 1.82 -2.38
CA ILE A 47 -11.68 0.97 -3.31
C ILE A 47 -10.74 0.02 -2.55
N ARG A 48 -10.15 0.46 -1.44
CA ARG A 48 -9.29 -0.35 -0.56
C ARG A 48 -10.07 -1.32 0.33
N GLY A 49 -11.39 -1.26 0.35
CA GLY A 49 -12.24 -2.06 1.23
C GLY A 49 -12.19 -1.60 2.70
N GLU A 50 -11.66 -0.42 3.00
CA GLU A 50 -11.63 0.17 4.35
C GLU A 50 -13.03 0.67 4.78
N LEU A 51 -13.89 0.95 3.80
CA LEU A 51 -15.29 1.34 4.01
C LEU A 51 -16.20 0.41 3.21
N THR A 52 -17.40 0.18 3.72
CA THR A 52 -18.43 -0.62 3.02
C THR A 52 -19.38 0.31 2.25
N PRO A 53 -19.61 0.08 0.95
CA PRO A 53 -20.62 0.82 0.19
C PRO A 53 -22.02 0.70 0.81
N GLU A 54 -22.82 1.76 0.75
CA GLU A 54 -24.25 1.71 1.09
C GLU A 54 -25.07 1.14 -0.07
N GLY A 55 -24.56 1.26 -1.29
CA GLY A 55 -25.15 0.72 -2.50
C GLY A 55 -24.12 0.53 -3.61
N GLY A 56 -24.46 -0.33 -4.56
CA GLY A 56 -23.57 -0.67 -5.66
C GLY A 56 -22.43 -1.62 -5.25
N ALA A 57 -21.41 -1.71 -6.10
CA ALA A 57 -20.27 -2.59 -5.87
C ALA A 57 -18.96 -2.06 -6.47
N ILE A 58 -17.84 -2.48 -5.87
CA ILE A 58 -16.49 -2.30 -6.39
C ILE A 58 -15.89 -3.69 -6.62
N SER A 59 -15.35 -3.93 -7.82
CA SER A 59 -14.74 -5.21 -8.21
C SER A 59 -13.33 -4.99 -8.74
N LEU A 60 -12.42 -5.85 -8.30
CA LEU A 60 -11.03 -5.93 -8.71
C LEU A 60 -10.71 -7.37 -9.12
N PRO A 61 -9.70 -7.61 -9.99
CA PRO A 61 -9.23 -8.96 -10.28
C PRO A 61 -8.78 -9.67 -8.99
N SER A 62 -9.07 -10.96 -8.87
CA SER A 62 -8.79 -11.75 -7.64
C SER A 62 -7.33 -11.76 -7.20
N ARG A 63 -6.39 -11.57 -8.13
CA ARG A 63 -4.94 -11.48 -7.85
C ARG A 63 -4.40 -10.05 -7.79
N ALA A 64 -5.27 -9.05 -7.83
CA ALA A 64 -4.84 -7.66 -7.73
C ALA A 64 -4.39 -7.36 -6.29
N ARG A 65 -3.28 -6.64 -6.17
CA ARG A 65 -2.85 -6.02 -4.91
C ARG A 65 -3.06 -4.52 -5.00
N ILE A 66 -3.57 -3.92 -3.94
CA ILE A 66 -3.72 -2.47 -3.85
C ILE A 66 -2.56 -1.92 -3.02
N GLY A 67 -1.76 -1.04 -3.63
CA GLY A 67 -0.78 -0.22 -2.94
C GLY A 67 -1.30 1.21 -2.82
N GLY A 68 -0.99 1.88 -1.72
CA GLY A 68 -1.40 3.26 -1.49
C GLY A 68 -0.31 4.04 -0.77
N VAL A 69 -0.12 5.30 -1.18
CA VAL A 69 0.70 6.26 -0.43
C VAL A 69 -0.23 7.04 0.49
N ALA A 70 0.13 7.16 1.76
CA ALA A 70 -0.62 7.97 2.70
C ALA A 70 -0.47 9.46 2.35
N GLN A 71 -1.49 10.25 2.63
CA GLN A 71 -1.46 11.70 2.36
C GLN A 71 -0.44 12.41 3.27
N GLU A 72 -0.25 11.89 4.49
CA GLU A 72 0.71 12.37 5.47
C GLU A 72 1.44 11.19 6.08
N VAL A 73 2.73 11.35 6.35
CA VAL A 73 3.55 10.36 7.07
C VAL A 73 3.64 10.82 8.53
N PRO A 74 3.30 9.96 9.51
CA PRO A 74 3.49 10.30 10.93
C PRO A 74 4.93 10.70 11.21
N SER A 75 5.15 11.63 12.15
CA SER A 75 6.51 11.96 12.58
C SER A 75 7.14 10.73 13.23
N SER A 76 8.35 10.39 12.79
CA SER A 76 9.15 9.31 13.37
C SER A 76 10.48 9.87 13.88
N ALA A 77 11.02 9.23 14.93
CA ALA A 77 12.40 9.44 15.35
C ALA A 77 13.40 8.72 14.43
N THR A 78 12.93 7.75 13.65
CA THR A 78 13.70 7.03 12.63
C THR A 78 14.03 7.97 11.48
N SER A 79 15.29 7.95 11.02
CA SER A 79 15.69 8.74 9.87
C SER A 79 14.99 8.25 8.60
N LEU A 80 14.92 9.11 7.57
CA LEU A 80 14.37 8.69 6.27
C LEU A 80 15.19 7.55 5.65
N LEU A 81 16.51 7.57 5.83
CA LEU A 81 17.39 6.51 5.34
C LEU A 81 17.04 5.19 6.02
N ASP A 82 16.99 5.17 7.35
CA ASP A 82 16.68 3.96 8.11
C ASP A 82 15.28 3.43 7.77
N THR A 83 14.30 4.32 7.61
CA THR A 83 12.93 3.93 7.21
C THR A 83 12.91 3.20 5.86
N VAL A 84 13.68 3.68 4.88
CA VAL A 84 13.78 3.01 3.57
C VAL A 84 14.54 1.69 3.69
N MET A 85 15.61 1.68 4.49
CA MET A 85 16.42 0.49 4.71
C MET A 85 15.67 -0.62 5.47
N GLU A 86 14.75 -0.25 6.36
CA GLU A 86 13.85 -1.15 7.10
C GLU A 86 12.69 -1.68 6.25
N ALA A 87 12.30 -0.97 5.18
CA ALA A 87 11.24 -1.42 4.28
C ALA A 87 11.62 -2.72 3.54
N ASP A 88 12.90 -3.00 3.38
CA ASP A 88 13.42 -4.32 3.00
C ASP A 88 13.53 -5.21 4.24
N THR A 89 12.41 -5.88 4.56
CA THR A 89 12.28 -6.70 5.76
C THR A 89 13.23 -7.90 5.77
N GLU A 90 13.55 -8.46 4.60
CA GLU A 90 14.45 -9.62 4.52
C GLU A 90 15.88 -9.17 4.80
N ARG A 91 16.35 -8.12 4.11
CA ARG A 91 17.68 -7.56 4.33
C ARG A 91 17.88 -7.09 5.76
N ALA A 92 16.89 -6.38 6.33
CA ALA A 92 16.95 -5.89 7.70
C ALA A 92 17.07 -7.03 8.72
N ALA A 93 16.28 -8.09 8.57
CA ALA A 93 16.32 -9.25 9.46
C ALA A 93 17.68 -9.98 9.38
N LEU A 94 18.18 -10.20 8.17
CA LEU A 94 19.48 -10.85 7.94
C LEU A 94 20.65 -10.03 8.49
N MET A 95 20.61 -8.70 8.35
CA MET A 95 21.64 -7.83 8.95
C MET A 95 21.61 -7.85 10.48
N ALA A 96 20.43 -7.86 11.09
CA ALA A 96 20.30 -7.97 12.55
C ALA A 96 20.80 -9.33 13.07
N GLU A 97 20.50 -10.41 12.34
CA GLU A 97 20.99 -11.75 12.65
C GLU A 97 22.52 -11.83 12.50
N ALA A 98 23.07 -11.31 11.41
CA ALA A 98 24.52 -11.28 11.17
C ALA A 98 25.31 -10.56 12.28
N ALA A 99 24.72 -9.57 12.94
CA ALA A 99 25.35 -8.82 14.03
C ALA A 99 25.42 -9.61 15.35
N THR A 100 24.60 -10.65 15.53
CA THR A 100 24.44 -11.36 16.82
C THR A 100 24.72 -12.86 16.73
N ALA A 101 24.73 -13.44 15.53
CA ALA A 101 25.01 -14.84 15.31
C ALA A 101 26.43 -15.22 15.75
N THR A 102 26.55 -16.37 16.43
CA THR A 102 27.83 -16.92 16.92
C THR A 102 28.19 -18.25 16.29
N ASP A 103 27.21 -18.96 15.71
CA ASP A 103 27.43 -20.22 15.00
C ASP A 103 28.05 -19.96 13.61
N PRO A 104 29.25 -20.51 13.32
CA PRO A 104 29.94 -20.28 12.04
C PRO A 104 29.14 -20.72 10.81
N HIS A 105 28.38 -21.81 10.91
CA HIS A 105 27.56 -22.29 9.79
C HIS A 105 26.43 -21.30 9.50
N ARG A 106 25.71 -20.87 10.54
CA ARG A 106 24.65 -19.89 10.38
C ARG A 106 25.13 -18.54 9.86
N ILE A 107 26.29 -18.07 10.33
CA ILE A 107 26.91 -16.84 9.81
C ILE A 107 27.17 -16.96 8.30
N ALA A 108 27.71 -18.08 7.84
CA ALA A 108 27.98 -18.31 6.42
C ALA A 108 26.70 -18.28 5.57
N GLU A 109 25.62 -18.92 6.03
CA GLU A 109 24.31 -18.91 5.36
C GLU A 109 23.74 -17.49 5.25
N VAL A 110 23.77 -16.73 6.35
CA VAL A 110 23.24 -15.36 6.39
C VAL A 110 24.04 -14.45 5.45
N GLN A 111 25.37 -14.54 5.47
CA GLN A 111 26.23 -13.73 4.58
C GLN A 111 26.05 -14.10 3.10
N ALA A 112 25.88 -15.40 2.79
CA ALA A 112 25.56 -15.83 1.43
C ALA A 112 24.22 -15.23 0.97
N ARG A 113 23.18 -15.28 1.82
CA ARG A 113 21.88 -14.71 1.48
C ARG A 113 21.91 -13.20 1.31
N LEU A 114 22.66 -12.48 2.16
CA LEU A 114 22.88 -11.05 2.03
C LEU A 114 23.58 -10.69 0.70
N ALA A 115 24.54 -11.51 0.27
CA ALA A 115 25.19 -11.33 -1.04
C ALA A 115 24.21 -11.59 -2.20
N ASP A 116 23.39 -12.64 -2.12
CA ASP A 116 22.41 -12.99 -3.17
C ASP A 116 21.35 -11.91 -3.41
N ILE A 117 21.04 -11.10 -2.39
CA ILE A 117 20.06 -10.00 -2.49
C ILE A 117 20.74 -8.64 -2.68
N ASP A 118 22.03 -8.61 -2.98
CA ASP A 118 22.82 -7.38 -3.17
C ASP A 118 22.71 -6.39 -1.98
N ALA A 119 22.62 -6.92 -0.76
CA ALA A 119 22.32 -6.16 0.48
C ALA A 119 23.29 -5.01 0.79
N TRP A 120 24.47 -5.02 0.16
CA TRP A 120 25.57 -4.08 0.38
C TRP A 120 25.78 -3.10 -0.79
N SER A 121 25.06 -3.25 -1.90
CA SER A 121 25.12 -2.28 -2.99
C SER A 121 24.21 -1.09 -2.70
N ALA A 122 24.77 0.11 -2.76
CA ALA A 122 24.07 1.39 -2.64
C ALA A 122 23.65 1.93 -4.02
#